data_AF-A0AA96NRQ4-F1
#
_entry.id   AF-A0AA96NRQ4-F1
#
_cell.length_a   1.000
_cell.length_b   1.000
_cell.length_c   1.000
_cell.angle_alpha   90.00
_cell.angle_beta   90.00
_cell.angle_gamma   90.00
#
_symmetry.space_group_name_H-M   'P 1'
#
loop_
_entity.id
_entity.type
_entity.pdbx_description
1 polymer ?
#
loop_
_entity_poly.entity_id
_entity_poly.type
_entity_poly.pdbx_seq_one_letter_code
_entity_poly.pdbx_strand_id
1 'polypeptide(L)'
;MMDFVIIFIVIMLAIFAFVGWIVYWAISHSAKKNKVYQAFSSEHGYQFDKAQGNDYYRDYSKQKTSNDLTLKLSQNPYVEKYAHFSHYPFGRGNMVKVAYVISGSYNGSQFRAFTYHFEGNAIENSGPGGVFSIVMIQCPDEPKGQLSEQMFYENGMLCEYLRENLNVEDLHDRIEKLAYIANAK
;
A
#
# COMPACT_ATOMS: atom_id res chain seq x y z
N MET A 1 51.77 16.49 -16.15
CA MET A 1 50.53 17.30 -16.21
C MET A 1 49.44 16.57 -17.00
N MET A 2 49.72 16.04 -18.20
CA MET A 2 48.79 15.16 -18.95
C MET A 2 48.36 13.90 -18.17
N ASP A 3 49.29 13.21 -17.49
CA ASP A 3 48.93 11.99 -16.73
C ASP A 3 47.94 12.25 -15.60
N PHE A 4 48.06 13.39 -14.89
CA PHE A 4 47.14 13.78 -13.84
C PHE A 4 45.75 14.10 -14.40
N VAL A 5 45.69 14.75 -15.57
CA VAL A 5 44.43 15.05 -16.27
C VAL A 5 43.76 13.77 -16.76
N ILE A 6 44.53 12.82 -17.30
CA ILE A 6 44.01 11.52 -17.74
C ILE A 6 43.46 10.74 -16.54
N ILE A 7 44.20 10.65 -15.44
CA ILE A 7 43.75 9.99 -14.21
C ILE A 7 42.46 10.66 -13.68
N PHE A 8 42.40 11.99 -13.68
CA PHE A 8 41.22 12.73 -13.25
C PHE A 8 39.98 12.42 -14.10
N ILE A 9 40.12 12.39 -15.43
CA ILE A 9 39.02 12.04 -16.35
C ILE A 9 38.55 10.60 -16.13
N VAL A 10 39.48 9.66 -15.95
CA VAL A 10 39.14 8.25 -15.68
C VAL A 10 38.40 8.10 -14.35
N ILE A 11 38.85 8.77 -13.29
CA ILE A 11 38.17 8.78 -11.99
C ILE A 11 36.77 9.40 -12.12
N MET A 12 36.64 10.50 -12.85
CA MET A 12 35.35 11.15 -13.08
C MET A 12 34.36 10.20 -13.76
N LEU A 13 34.78 9.51 -14.82
CA LEU A 13 33.95 8.51 -15.52
C LEU A 13 33.58 7.33 -14.62
N ALA A 14 34.52 6.85 -13.79
CA ALA A 14 34.26 5.77 -12.84
C ALA A 14 33.19 6.18 -11.80
N ILE A 15 33.24 7.40 -11.29
CA ILE A 15 32.22 7.94 -10.36
C ILE A 15 30.85 8.00 -11.06
N PHE A 16 30.78 8.51 -12.28
CA PHE A 16 29.51 8.57 -13.03
C PHE A 16 28.91 7.18 -13.28
N ALA A 17 29.73 6.20 -13.67
CA ALA A 17 29.28 4.82 -13.86
C ALA A 17 28.79 4.19 -12.55
N PHE A 18 29.49 4.46 -11.44
CA PHE A 18 29.13 3.96 -10.12
C PHE A 18 27.79 4.53 -9.62
N VAL A 19 27.57 5.84 -9.79
CA VAL A 19 26.29 6.49 -9.47
C VAL A 19 25.17 5.91 -10.35
N GLY A 20 25.41 5.75 -11.66
CA GLY A 20 24.44 5.16 -12.58
C GLY A 20 24.04 3.73 -12.18
N TRP A 21 25.02 2.93 -11.74
CA TRP A 21 24.79 1.57 -11.25
C TRP A 21 23.92 1.53 -9.99
N ILE A 22 24.20 2.40 -9.00
CA ILE A 22 23.41 2.48 -7.76
C ILE A 22 21.96 2.87 -8.06
N VAL A 23 21.75 3.87 -8.91
CA VAL A 23 20.40 4.32 -9.28
C VAL A 23 19.65 3.21 -10.02
N TYR A 24 20.30 2.53 -10.96
CA TYR A 24 19.71 1.39 -11.66
C TYR A 24 19.30 0.26 -10.70
N TRP A 25 20.18 -0.09 -9.75
CA TRP A 25 19.92 -1.14 -8.79
C TRP A 25 18.73 -0.79 -7.86
N ALA A 26 18.66 0.45 -7.37
CA ALA A 26 17.55 0.92 -6.54
C ALA A 26 16.20 0.86 -7.27
N ILE A 27 16.15 1.31 -8.54
CA ILE A 27 14.94 1.25 -9.37
C ILE A 27 14.54 -0.21 -9.64
N SER A 28 15.50 -1.07 -9.97
CA SER A 28 15.25 -2.48 -10.27
C SER A 28 14.70 -3.24 -9.05
N HIS A 29 15.23 -2.97 -7.86
CA HIS A 29 14.76 -3.61 -6.62
C HIS A 29 13.32 -3.20 -6.27
N SER A 30 12.98 -1.92 -6.37
CA SER A 30 11.60 -1.43 -6.17
C SER A 30 10.64 -1.92 -7.26
N ALA A 31 11.11 -2.02 -8.51
CA ALA A 31 10.33 -2.56 -9.62
C ALA A 31 10.01 -4.06 -9.44
N LYS A 32 10.89 -4.84 -8.81
CA LYS A 32 10.68 -6.28 -8.59
C LYS A 32 9.43 -6.57 -7.77
N LYS A 33 9.17 -5.80 -6.70
CA LYS A 33 7.96 -5.97 -5.87
C LYS A 33 6.69 -5.67 -6.66
N ASN A 34 6.65 -4.53 -7.35
CA ASN A 34 5.51 -4.15 -8.19
C ASN A 34 5.20 -5.18 -9.30
N LYS A 35 6.24 -5.82 -9.87
CA LYS A 35 6.06 -6.87 -10.89
C LYS A 35 5.31 -8.09 -10.36
N VAL A 36 5.50 -8.47 -9.09
CA VAL A 36 4.82 -9.62 -8.50
C VAL A 36 3.32 -9.37 -8.40
N TYR A 37 2.90 -8.23 -7.82
CA TYR A 37 1.48 -7.87 -7.72
C TYR A 37 0.84 -7.68 -9.10
N GLN A 38 1.57 -7.08 -10.04
CA GLN A 38 1.11 -6.91 -11.42
C GLN A 38 0.96 -8.25 -12.14
N ALA A 39 1.93 -9.17 -11.98
CA ALA A 39 1.88 -10.50 -12.58
C ALA A 39 0.70 -11.30 -12.04
N PHE A 40 0.56 -11.36 -10.71
CA PHE A 40 -0.57 -12.02 -10.05
C PHE A 40 -1.92 -11.46 -10.52
N SER A 41 -2.06 -10.13 -10.56
CA SER A 41 -3.31 -9.51 -11.00
C SER A 41 -3.60 -9.81 -12.47
N SER A 42 -2.57 -9.82 -13.33
CA SER A 42 -2.73 -10.15 -14.75
C SER A 42 -3.10 -11.62 -14.97
N GLU A 43 -2.52 -12.53 -14.18
CA GLU A 43 -2.76 -13.97 -14.23
C GLU A 43 -4.21 -14.31 -13.87
N HIS A 44 -4.77 -13.63 -12.87
CA HIS A 44 -6.12 -13.89 -12.38
C HIS A 44 -7.19 -12.91 -12.93
N GLY A 45 -6.81 -12.00 -13.83
CA GLY A 45 -7.73 -11.02 -14.42
C GLY A 45 -8.22 -9.93 -13.45
N TYR A 46 -7.44 -9.64 -12.40
CA TYR A 46 -7.70 -8.59 -11.43
C TYR A 46 -7.14 -7.24 -11.87
N GLN A 47 -7.65 -6.18 -11.25
CA GLN A 47 -7.14 -4.83 -11.40
C GLN A 47 -6.04 -4.58 -10.38
N PHE A 48 -4.88 -4.12 -10.88
CA PHE A 48 -3.78 -3.66 -10.05
C PHE A 48 -3.66 -2.13 -10.17
N ASP A 49 -3.90 -1.43 -9.07
CA ASP A 49 -3.59 0.00 -8.96
C ASP A 49 -2.24 0.14 -8.27
N LYS A 50 -1.28 0.73 -8.98
CA LYS A 50 0.07 1.03 -8.49
C LYS A 50 0.02 2.24 -7.55
N ALA A 51 -0.91 2.21 -6.59
CA ALA A 51 -0.95 3.12 -5.46
C ALA A 51 0.45 3.16 -4.83
N GLN A 52 1.13 4.26 -5.09
CA GLN A 52 2.51 4.63 -4.73
C GLN A 52 3.49 3.54 -4.32
N GLY A 53 4.11 2.89 -5.32
CA GLY A 53 5.40 2.19 -5.19
C GLY A 53 6.62 3.13 -5.16
N ASN A 54 6.50 4.34 -4.62
CA ASN A 54 7.62 5.26 -4.39
C ASN A 54 7.40 6.02 -3.07
N ASP A 55 8.35 5.92 -2.14
CA ASP A 55 8.32 6.65 -0.86
C ASP A 55 8.31 8.18 -1.02
N TYR A 56 8.54 8.68 -2.25
CA TYR A 56 8.66 10.11 -2.60
C TYR A 56 7.50 10.70 -3.41
N TYR A 57 6.30 10.13 -3.37
CA TYR A 57 5.18 10.80 -4.04
C TYR A 57 4.75 12.06 -3.32
N ARG A 58 5.19 13.20 -3.85
CA ARG A 58 4.57 14.49 -3.64
C ARG A 58 3.56 14.70 -4.75
N ASP A 59 2.31 14.96 -4.37
CA ASP A 59 1.34 15.54 -5.28
C ASP A 59 1.84 16.95 -5.65
N TYR A 60 2.20 17.15 -6.93
CA TYR A 60 2.65 18.43 -7.47
C TYR A 60 1.51 19.16 -8.19
N SER A 61 0.24 18.91 -7.84
CA SER A 61 -0.87 19.68 -8.40
C SER A 61 -0.74 21.17 -8.02
N LYS A 62 -0.65 22.03 -9.03
CA LYS A 62 -0.53 23.49 -8.90
C LYS A 62 -1.88 24.13 -8.59
N GLN A 63 -2.60 23.68 -7.57
CA GLN A 63 -3.81 24.38 -7.11
C GLN A 63 -3.51 25.20 -5.87
N LYS A 64 -3.81 26.49 -5.98
CA LYS A 64 -3.47 27.53 -5.02
C LYS A 64 -4.11 27.26 -3.64
N THR A 65 -3.26 27.42 -2.64
CA THR A 65 -3.51 27.37 -1.20
C THR A 65 -4.71 28.22 -0.76
N SER A 66 -5.69 27.60 -0.12
CA SER A 66 -6.55 28.27 0.86
C SER A 66 -6.09 27.87 2.26
N ASN A 67 -5.98 28.85 3.15
CA ASN A 67 -5.24 28.82 4.42
C ASN A 67 -5.86 27.97 5.55
N ASP A 68 -6.75 27.03 5.25
CA ASP A 68 -7.29 26.05 6.21
C ASP A 68 -6.60 24.67 6.15
N LEU A 69 -5.62 24.49 5.25
CA LEU A 69 -4.95 23.21 5.01
C LEU A 69 -3.72 22.92 5.90
N THR A 70 -3.45 23.70 6.93
CA THR A 70 -2.19 23.64 7.69
C THR A 70 -2.11 22.47 8.70
N LEU A 71 -3.08 21.55 8.70
CA LEU A 71 -3.06 20.29 9.47
C LEU A 71 -3.44 19.04 8.64
N LYS A 72 -3.72 19.18 7.34
CA LYS A 72 -4.02 18.06 6.41
C LYS A 72 -3.02 17.98 5.25
N LEU A 73 -1.76 18.37 5.48
CA LEU A 73 -0.70 18.19 4.49
C LEU A 73 -0.49 16.68 4.24
N SER A 74 -0.76 16.24 3.00
CA SER A 74 -0.36 14.94 2.42
C SER A 74 -1.19 13.69 2.74
N GLN A 75 -2.51 13.77 2.83
CA GLN A 75 -3.30 12.54 2.68
C GLN A 75 -3.10 12.02 1.25
N ASN A 76 -2.39 10.90 1.13
CA ASN A 76 -2.21 10.20 -0.13
C ASN A 76 -3.61 9.94 -0.74
N PRO A 77 -3.90 10.32 -2.00
CA PRO A 77 -5.25 10.23 -2.59
C PRO A 77 -5.79 8.78 -2.61
N TYR A 78 -4.90 7.80 -2.56
CA TYR A 78 -5.27 6.38 -2.45
C TYR A 78 -5.79 6.01 -1.06
N VAL A 79 -5.45 6.76 -0.01
CA VAL A 79 -6.00 6.59 1.34
C VAL A 79 -7.48 6.95 1.36
N GLU A 80 -7.83 8.09 0.77
CA GLU A 80 -9.24 8.51 0.64
C GLU A 80 -10.04 7.52 -0.23
N LYS A 81 -9.45 7.05 -1.34
CA LYS A 81 -10.11 6.10 -2.26
C LYS A 81 -10.30 4.70 -1.68
N TYR A 82 -9.30 4.18 -0.94
CA TYR A 82 -9.22 2.77 -0.58
C TYR A 82 -9.32 2.47 0.91
N ALA A 83 -9.04 3.43 1.78
CA ALA A 83 -8.84 3.25 3.21
C ALA A 83 -9.72 4.21 4.05
N HIS A 84 -10.88 4.61 3.53
CA HIS A 84 -11.85 5.47 4.22
C HIS A 84 -12.73 4.65 5.19
N PHE A 85 -12.08 4.20 6.28
CA PHE A 85 -12.69 3.44 7.37
C PHE A 85 -12.28 4.05 8.71
N SER A 86 -13.07 3.77 9.74
CA SER A 86 -12.84 4.26 11.11
C SER A 86 -12.26 3.19 12.03
N HIS A 87 -12.44 1.90 11.69
CA HIS A 87 -11.91 0.81 12.48
C HIS A 87 -10.37 0.75 12.45
N TYR A 88 -9.75 0.23 13.50
CA TYR A 88 -8.29 -0.01 13.48
C TYR A 88 -7.93 -1.00 12.35
N PRO A 89 -6.86 -0.77 11.55
CA PRO A 89 -5.79 0.24 11.70
C PRO A 89 -6.02 1.60 11.03
N PHE A 90 -7.22 1.86 10.48
CA PHE A 90 -7.50 3.05 9.67
C PHE A 90 -7.59 4.35 10.47
N GLY A 91 -7.36 5.48 9.78
CA GLY A 91 -7.60 6.82 10.32
C GLY A 91 -6.73 7.24 11.50
N ARG A 92 -5.69 6.46 11.81
CA ARG A 92 -4.79 6.68 12.95
C ARG A 92 -3.38 7.07 12.51
N GLY A 93 -2.75 7.90 13.33
CA GLY A 93 -1.35 8.26 13.23
C GLY A 93 -1.03 9.17 12.04
N ASN A 94 0.26 9.30 11.76
CA ASN A 94 0.81 10.21 10.75
C ASN A 94 1.36 9.46 9.54
N MET A 95 1.60 10.20 8.44
CA MET A 95 2.23 9.66 7.21
C MET A 95 1.51 8.42 6.66
N VAL A 96 0.18 8.49 6.63
CA VAL A 96 -0.67 7.40 6.16
C VAL A 96 -0.44 7.14 4.66
N LYS A 97 -0.23 5.87 4.30
CA LYS A 97 0.04 5.42 2.92
C LYS A 97 -0.77 4.16 2.61
N VAL A 98 -1.24 4.08 1.37
CA VAL A 98 -1.79 2.85 0.75
C VAL A 98 -0.89 2.45 -0.42
N ALA A 99 -0.54 1.17 -0.48
CA ALA A 99 0.31 0.59 -1.51
C ALA A 99 -0.21 -0.76 -2.03
N TYR A 100 0.23 -1.15 -3.23
CA TYR A 100 -0.03 -2.46 -3.84
C TYR A 100 -1.51 -2.86 -3.87
N VAL A 101 -2.37 -1.99 -4.40
CA VAL A 101 -3.82 -2.23 -4.37
C VAL A 101 -4.19 -3.23 -5.46
N ILE A 102 -4.81 -4.33 -5.06
CA ILE A 102 -5.42 -5.32 -5.94
C ILE A 102 -6.93 -5.30 -5.70
N SER A 103 -7.72 -5.29 -6.77
CA SER A 103 -9.18 -5.40 -6.68
C SER A 103 -9.72 -6.27 -7.79
N GLY A 104 -10.77 -7.02 -7.51
CA GLY A 104 -11.37 -7.92 -8.49
C GLY A 104 -12.54 -8.69 -7.91
N SER A 105 -12.91 -9.76 -8.61
CA SER A 105 -13.93 -10.68 -8.17
C SER A 105 -13.32 -12.07 -8.06
N TYR A 106 -13.46 -12.71 -6.91
CA TYR A 106 -13.03 -14.09 -6.69
C TYR A 106 -14.22 -14.91 -6.21
N ASN A 107 -14.55 -16.00 -6.91
CA ASN A 107 -15.71 -16.86 -6.62
C ASN A 107 -17.03 -16.10 -6.39
N GLY A 108 -17.24 -15.00 -7.12
CA GLY A 108 -18.43 -14.14 -7.00
C GLY A 108 -18.36 -13.08 -5.90
N SER A 109 -17.35 -13.12 -5.02
CA SER A 109 -17.11 -12.07 -4.03
C SER A 109 -16.24 -10.96 -4.61
N GLN A 110 -16.78 -9.74 -4.65
CA GLN A 110 -15.99 -8.55 -4.96
C GLN A 110 -15.02 -8.29 -3.81
N PHE A 111 -13.75 -8.13 -4.12
CA PHE A 111 -12.71 -7.93 -3.12
C PHE A 111 -11.80 -6.76 -3.45
N ARG A 112 -11.12 -6.28 -2.40
CA ARG A 112 -10.04 -5.31 -2.48
C ARG A 112 -9.00 -5.65 -1.44
N ALA A 113 -7.74 -5.63 -1.83
CA ALA A 113 -6.62 -5.86 -0.95
C ALA A 113 -5.53 -4.82 -1.18
N PHE A 114 -4.84 -4.42 -0.12
CA PHE A 114 -3.75 -3.45 -0.19
C PHE A 114 -2.87 -3.49 1.05
N THR A 115 -1.69 -2.90 0.95
CA THR A 115 -0.82 -2.60 2.09
C THR A 115 -1.16 -1.20 2.62
N TYR A 116 -1.47 -1.10 3.90
CA TYR A 116 -1.70 0.15 4.62
C TYR A 116 -0.53 0.41 5.57
N HIS A 117 -0.01 1.63 5.60
CA HIS A 117 1.06 2.02 6.51
C HIS A 117 0.72 3.32 7.21
N PHE A 118 1.03 3.40 8.49
CA PHE A 118 1.01 4.65 9.24
C PHE A 118 2.08 4.64 10.33
N GLU A 119 2.55 5.82 10.69
CA GLU A 119 3.44 6.03 11.82
C GLU A 119 2.63 6.37 13.08
N GLY A 120 2.95 5.68 14.16
CA GLY A 120 2.32 5.93 15.45
C GLY A 120 2.75 7.29 16.00
N ASN A 121 1.81 8.03 16.56
CA ASN A 121 2.02 9.30 17.23
C ASN A 121 1.59 9.17 18.69
N ALA A 122 2.55 9.33 19.60
CA ALA A 122 2.30 9.28 21.04
C ALA A 122 1.44 10.46 21.52
N ILE A 123 1.49 11.60 20.83
CA ILE A 123 0.70 12.80 21.17
C ILE A 123 -0.79 12.58 20.82
N GLU A 124 -1.07 11.87 19.73
CA GLU A 124 -2.44 11.59 19.26
C GLU A 124 -2.99 10.25 19.77
N ASN A 125 -2.25 9.54 20.64
CA ASN A 125 -2.61 8.20 21.14
C ASN A 125 -3.01 7.21 20.02
N SER A 126 -2.35 7.30 18.86
CA SER A 126 -2.75 6.52 17.68
C SER A 126 -2.38 5.03 17.78
N GLY A 127 -1.69 4.61 18.84
CA GLY A 127 -1.10 3.28 18.98
C GLY A 127 0.24 3.14 18.23
N PRO A 128 0.90 1.97 18.33
CA PRO A 128 2.14 1.70 17.61
C PRO A 128 1.85 1.68 16.11
N GLY A 129 2.62 2.47 15.35
CA GLY A 129 2.57 2.43 13.88
C GLY A 129 2.95 1.06 13.33
N GLY A 130 2.77 0.91 12.02
CA GLY A 130 3.14 -0.32 11.35
C GLY A 130 2.71 -0.39 9.91
N VAL A 131 3.08 -1.51 9.31
CA VAL A 131 2.62 -1.96 7.99
C VAL A 131 1.55 -3.01 8.23
N PHE A 132 0.45 -2.88 7.52
CA PHE A 132 -0.71 -3.75 7.62
C PHE A 132 -1.14 -4.24 6.24
N SER A 133 -1.42 -5.53 6.13
CA SER A 133 -2.02 -6.13 4.95
C SER A 133 -3.51 -6.17 5.14
N ILE A 134 -4.23 -5.41 4.33
CA ILE A 134 -5.68 -5.31 4.35
C ILE A 134 -6.24 -6.18 3.23
N VAL A 135 -7.21 -7.04 3.56
CA VAL A 135 -8.05 -7.76 2.59
C VAL A 135 -9.50 -7.55 2.98
N MET A 136 -10.31 -7.11 2.02
CA MET A 136 -11.72 -6.80 2.23
C MET A 136 -12.56 -7.45 1.16
N ILE A 137 -13.74 -7.93 1.54
CA ILE A 137 -14.78 -8.37 0.62
C ILE A 137 -16.04 -7.55 0.81
N GLN A 138 -16.81 -7.38 -0.27
CA GLN A 138 -18.14 -6.81 -0.18
C GLN A 138 -19.08 -7.78 0.55
N CYS A 139 -19.73 -7.28 1.59
CA CYS A 139 -20.63 -8.03 2.47
C CYS A 139 -21.86 -7.14 2.75
N PRO A 140 -22.90 -7.18 1.90
CA PRO A 140 -24.07 -6.30 2.02
C PRO A 140 -24.83 -6.48 3.34
N ASP A 141 -24.90 -7.72 3.82
CA ASP A 141 -25.50 -8.07 5.10
C ASP A 141 -24.43 -8.10 6.20
N GLU A 142 -24.85 -7.96 7.46
CA GLU A 142 -23.94 -8.19 8.59
C GLU A 142 -23.39 -9.62 8.57
N PRO A 143 -22.08 -9.80 8.82
CA PRO A 143 -21.47 -11.11 8.84
C PRO A 143 -22.08 -11.96 9.95
N LYS A 144 -22.43 -13.19 9.62
CA LYS A 144 -23.08 -14.11 10.56
C LYS A 144 -22.08 -14.87 11.42
N GLY A 145 -20.86 -15.05 10.94
CA GLY A 145 -19.78 -15.69 11.70
C GLY A 145 -19.18 -14.78 12.77
N GLN A 146 -18.54 -15.39 13.77
CA GLN A 146 -17.80 -14.66 14.80
C GLN A 146 -16.53 -14.03 14.19
N LEU A 147 -16.37 -12.72 14.41
CA LEU A 147 -15.19 -11.98 13.96
C LEU A 147 -14.01 -12.19 14.92
N SER A 148 -12.80 -12.34 14.36
CA SER A 148 -11.58 -12.32 15.14
C SER A 148 -11.16 -10.89 15.50
N GLU A 149 -10.19 -10.73 16.41
CA GLU A 149 -9.64 -9.41 16.79
C GLU A 149 -9.07 -8.62 15.59
N GLN A 150 -8.70 -9.34 14.53
CA GLN A 150 -8.06 -8.81 13.31
C GLN A 150 -9.07 -8.60 12.18
N MET A 151 -10.35 -8.73 12.50
CA MET A 151 -11.44 -8.55 11.55
C MET A 151 -12.42 -7.50 12.05
N PHE A 152 -13.01 -6.80 11.10
CA PHE A 152 -14.11 -5.89 11.40
C PHE A 152 -15.06 -5.82 10.22
N TYR A 153 -16.28 -5.36 10.51
CA TYR A 153 -17.30 -5.07 9.53
C TYR A 153 -17.64 -3.59 9.59
N GLU A 154 -17.53 -2.90 8.47
CA GLU A 154 -17.83 -1.47 8.37
C GLU A 154 -18.30 -1.14 6.95
N ASN A 155 -19.34 -0.33 6.81
CA ASN A 155 -19.84 0.19 5.53
C ASN A 155 -20.10 -0.90 4.46
N GLY A 156 -20.65 -2.05 4.85
CA GLY A 156 -20.93 -3.15 3.92
C GLY A 156 -19.68 -3.89 3.42
N MET A 157 -18.55 -3.74 4.12
CA MET A 157 -17.28 -4.40 3.82
C MET A 157 -16.86 -5.24 5.03
N LEU A 158 -16.57 -6.51 4.80
CA LEU A 158 -15.92 -7.37 5.78
C LEU A 158 -14.41 -7.36 5.53
N CYS A 159 -13.64 -7.01 6.55
CA CYS A 159 -12.20 -6.82 6.46
C CYS A 159 -11.44 -7.77 7.37
N GLU A 160 -10.28 -8.20 6.92
CA GLU A 160 -9.20 -8.75 7.74
C GLU A 160 -7.93 -7.91 7.56
N TYR A 161 -7.24 -7.64 8.66
CA TYR A 161 -5.94 -6.99 8.64
C TYR A 161 -4.86 -7.83 9.35
N LEU A 162 -3.67 -7.93 8.77
CA LEU A 162 -2.49 -8.57 9.36
C LEU A 162 -1.36 -7.56 9.47
N ARG A 163 -0.48 -7.67 10.47
CA ARG A 163 0.63 -6.70 10.69
C ARG A 163 1.85 -7.03 9.83
N GLU A 164 1.70 -6.99 8.52
CA GLU A 164 2.74 -7.27 7.54
C GLU A 164 2.42 -6.64 6.17
N ASN A 165 3.27 -6.84 5.17
CA ASN A 165 2.96 -6.41 3.81
C ASN A 165 1.94 -7.37 3.18
N LEU A 166 1.12 -6.88 2.25
CA LEU A 166 0.26 -7.75 1.44
C LEU A 166 1.10 -8.82 0.75
N ASN A 167 0.85 -10.08 1.09
CA ASN A 167 1.27 -11.22 0.31
C ASN A 167 0.18 -11.54 -0.71
N VAL A 168 0.57 -11.90 -1.93
CA VAL A 168 -0.39 -12.29 -2.98
C VAL A 168 -0.63 -13.79 -2.99
N GLU A 169 0.31 -14.57 -2.45
CA GLU A 169 0.23 -16.03 -2.41
C GLU A 169 -0.89 -16.53 -1.50
N ASP A 170 -1.23 -15.78 -0.44
CA ASP A 170 -2.27 -16.10 0.53
C ASP A 170 -3.59 -15.33 0.28
N LEU A 171 -3.65 -14.51 -0.76
CA LEU A 171 -4.77 -13.59 -0.98
C LEU A 171 -6.09 -14.33 -1.18
N HIS A 172 -6.10 -15.40 -1.99
CA HIS A 172 -7.31 -16.19 -2.22
C HIS A 172 -7.78 -16.89 -0.95
N ASP A 173 -6.88 -17.51 -0.18
CA ASP A 173 -7.23 -18.17 1.09
C ASP A 173 -7.88 -17.19 2.07
N ARG A 174 -7.38 -15.96 2.13
CA ARG A 174 -7.95 -14.90 2.98
C ARG A 174 -9.32 -14.43 2.50
N ILE A 175 -9.52 -14.32 1.18
CA ILE A 175 -10.84 -14.01 0.61
C ILE A 175 -11.83 -15.14 0.91
N GLU A 176 -11.43 -16.40 0.78
CA GLU A 176 -12.28 -17.57 1.08
C GLU A 176 -12.68 -17.61 2.55
N LYS A 177 -11.73 -17.34 3.46
CA LYS A 177 -12.00 -17.21 4.89
C LYS A 177 -13.04 -16.13 5.17
N LEU A 178 -12.89 -14.95 4.57
CA LEU A 178 -13.86 -13.86 4.71
C LEU A 178 -15.23 -14.25 4.15
N ALA A 179 -15.27 -14.89 2.98
CA ALA A 179 -16.51 -15.33 2.34
C ALA A 179 -17.22 -16.40 3.18
N TYR A 180 -16.47 -17.30 3.83
CA TYR A 180 -17.01 -18.28 4.76
C TYR A 180 -17.65 -17.59 5.98
N ILE A 181 -16.96 -16.62 6.59
CA ILE A 181 -17.48 -15.88 7.75
C ILE A 181 -18.71 -15.05 7.39
N ALA A 182 -18.73 -14.43 6.22
CA ALA A 182 -19.89 -13.68 5.72
C ALA A 182 -21.14 -14.57 5.56
N ASN A 183 -20.95 -15.81 5.12
CA ASN A 183 -22.03 -16.74 4.79
C ASN A 183 -22.31 -17.82 5.85
N ALA A 184 -21.50 -17.88 6.92
CA ALA A 184 -21.67 -18.84 8.00
C ALA A 184 -23.12 -18.78 8.52
N LYS A 185 -23.71 -19.94 8.82
CA LYS A 185 -25.06 -20.02 9.40
C LYS A 185 -24.97 -20.45 10.86
#